data_AF-A0A818IVF6-F1
#
_entry.id   AF-A0A818IVF6-F1
#
_cell.length_a   1.000
_cell.length_b   1.000
_cell.length_c   1.000
_cell.angle_alpha   90.00
_cell.angle_beta   90.00
_cell.angle_gamma   90.00
#
_symmetry.space_group_name_H-M   'P 1'
#
loop_
_entity.id
_entity.type
_entity.pdbx_description
1 polymer ?
#
loop_
_entity_poly.entity_id
_entity_poly.type
_entity_poly.pdbx_seq_one_letter_code
_entity_poly.pdbx_strand_id
1 'polypeptide(L)'
;MEKTEYRAVIKFFVLEGLSATEIHTKMVKVLKESAPSFPTVHRWVLDFKRGRTSVEDEPRSGRPKSATTPEIIEQVYDIVCKDPSLTKREIADTIGISDERVLHILHEELHMKKLLGKLVPHSLTIQQKLNRKQISHRNLERFKQNKTDFVRRFITMDETWIYRLVEKF
;
A
#
# COMPACT_ATOMS: atom_id res chain seq x y z
N MET A 1 9.28 -14.82 -34.75
CA MET A 1 10.36 -15.05 -33.77
C MET A 1 10.38 -13.89 -32.80
N GLU A 2 10.28 -14.17 -31.51
CA GLU A 2 10.29 -13.16 -30.45
C GLU A 2 11.68 -12.53 -30.31
N LYS A 3 11.75 -11.35 -29.67
CA LYS A 3 13.01 -10.61 -29.47
C LYS A 3 14.04 -11.43 -28.68
N THR A 4 13.58 -12.23 -27.72
CA THR A 4 14.40 -13.13 -26.88
C THR A 4 15.02 -14.25 -27.70
N GLU A 5 14.28 -14.82 -28.66
CA GLU A 5 14.75 -15.88 -29.55
C GLU A 5 15.89 -15.40 -30.45
N TYR A 6 15.77 -14.22 -31.07
CA TYR A 6 16.87 -13.63 -31.86
C TYR A 6 18.14 -13.47 -31.02
N ARG A 7 18.02 -13.05 -29.76
CA ARG A 7 19.14 -12.84 -28.85
C ARG A 7 19.78 -14.15 -28.41
N ALA A 8 18.98 -15.20 -28.20
CA ALA A 8 19.47 -16.54 -27.91
C ALA A 8 20.31 -17.09 -29.07
N VAL A 9 19.84 -16.90 -30.31
CA VAL A 9 20.59 -17.28 -31.52
C VAL A 9 21.89 -16.49 -31.65
N ILE A 10 21.87 -15.17 -31.39
CA ILE A 10 23.09 -14.35 -31.38
C ILE A 10 24.06 -14.84 -30.31
N LYS A 11 23.58 -15.15 -29.10
CA LYS A 11 24.39 -15.69 -28.01
C LYS A 11 25.07 -17.00 -28.40
N PHE A 12 24.33 -17.91 -29.03
CA PHE A 12 24.87 -19.16 -29.56
C PHE A 12 26.03 -18.92 -30.55
N PHE A 13 25.83 -18.03 -31.52
CA PHE A 13 26.89 -17.74 -32.50
C PHE A 13 28.09 -16.98 -31.94
N VAL A 14 27.90 -16.18 -30.88
CA VAL A 14 29.03 -15.57 -30.16
C VAL A 14 29.86 -16.64 -29.44
N LEU A 15 29.23 -17.67 -28.88
CA LEU A 15 29.93 -18.81 -28.28
C LEU A 15 30.66 -19.67 -29.34
N GLU A 16 30.13 -19.75 -30.56
CA GLU A 16 30.79 -20.37 -31.72
C GLU A 16 32.00 -19.55 -32.22
N GLY A 17 32.21 -18.32 -31.72
CA GLY A 17 33.35 -17.46 -32.08
C GLY A 17 33.14 -16.59 -33.32
N LEU A 18 31.91 -16.49 -33.83
CA LEU A 18 31.61 -15.73 -35.05
C LEU A 18 31.62 -14.21 -34.79
N SER A 19 31.98 -13.46 -35.82
CA SER A 19 31.92 -12.00 -35.83
C SER A 19 30.49 -11.48 -36.06
N ALA A 20 30.22 -10.24 -35.64
CA ALA A 20 28.89 -9.64 -35.78
C ALA A 20 28.39 -9.56 -37.23
N THR A 21 29.31 -9.40 -38.19
CA THR A 21 29.02 -9.37 -39.64
C THR A 21 28.62 -10.73 -40.18
N GLU A 22 29.31 -11.79 -39.76
CA GLU A 22 28.98 -13.18 -40.12
C GLU A 22 27.63 -13.59 -39.52
N ILE A 23 27.39 -13.22 -38.25
CA ILE A 23 26.12 -13.48 -37.56
C ILE A 23 24.97 -12.81 -38.30
N HIS A 24 25.09 -11.52 -38.62
CA HIS A 24 24.04 -10.79 -39.34
C HIS A 24 23.80 -11.40 -40.72
N THR A 25 24.85 -11.76 -41.47
CA THR A 25 24.71 -12.39 -42.79
C THR A 25 23.99 -13.74 -42.70
N LYS A 26 24.33 -14.58 -41.70
CA LYS A 26 23.63 -15.86 -41.44
C LYS A 26 22.16 -15.62 -41.08
N MET A 27 21.88 -14.65 -40.21
CA MET A 27 20.50 -14.33 -39.80
C MET A 27 19.67 -13.80 -40.98
N VAL A 28 20.20 -12.90 -41.80
CA VAL A 28 19.51 -12.39 -43.00
C VAL A 28 19.27 -13.51 -44.02
N LYS A 29 20.22 -14.43 -44.20
CA LYS A 29 20.05 -15.59 -45.10
C LYS A 29 18.87 -16.48 -44.70
N VAL A 30 18.66 -16.71 -43.40
CA VAL A 30 17.60 -17.60 -42.88
C VAL A 30 16.27 -16.86 -42.72
N LEU A 31 16.30 -15.65 -42.13
CA LEU A 31 15.11 -14.90 -41.69
C LEU A 31 14.64 -13.85 -42.70
N LYS A 32 15.47 -13.52 -43.70
CA LYS A 32 15.20 -12.51 -44.74
C LYS A 32 14.73 -11.19 -44.12
N GLU A 33 13.52 -10.75 -44.45
CA GLU A 33 12.95 -9.48 -43.98
C GLU A 33 12.66 -9.45 -42.47
N SER A 34 12.55 -10.62 -41.83
CA SER A 34 12.34 -10.71 -40.38
C SER A 34 13.63 -10.60 -39.57
N ALA A 35 14.80 -10.51 -40.22
CA ALA A 35 16.07 -10.46 -39.54
C ALA A 35 16.25 -9.15 -38.73
N PRO A 36 16.86 -9.20 -37.54
CA PRO A 36 17.20 -8.00 -36.80
C PRO A 36 18.26 -7.19 -37.55
N SER A 37 18.19 -5.87 -37.44
CA SER A 37 19.14 -4.96 -38.07
C SER A 37 20.57 -5.18 -37.56
N PHE A 38 21.56 -4.95 -38.43
CA PHE A 38 22.98 -5.07 -38.09
C PHE A 38 23.37 -4.33 -36.78
N PRO A 39 22.93 -3.08 -36.52
CA PRO A 39 23.23 -2.41 -35.25
C PRO A 39 22.69 -3.16 -34.02
N THR A 40 21.53 -3.80 -34.15
CA THR A 40 20.94 -4.61 -33.07
C THR A 40 21.79 -5.83 -32.80
N VAL A 41 22.19 -6.56 -33.85
CA VAL A 41 23.08 -7.73 -33.75
C VAL A 41 24.42 -7.33 -33.12
N HIS A 42 25.04 -6.27 -33.63
CA HIS A 42 26.32 -5.77 -33.15
C HIS A 42 26.28 -5.39 -31.65
N ARG A 43 25.23 -4.69 -31.21
CA ARG A 43 25.05 -4.33 -29.80
C ARG A 43 24.98 -5.57 -28.91
N TRP A 44 24.16 -6.56 -29.28
CA TRP A 44 24.04 -7.80 -28.50
C TRP A 44 25.34 -8.62 -28.49
N VAL A 45 26.06 -8.68 -29.62
CA VAL A 45 27.38 -9.32 -29.68
C VAL A 45 28.36 -8.65 -28.71
N LEU A 46 28.38 -7.32 -28.66
CA LEU A 46 29.22 -6.58 -27.71
C LEU A 46 28.80 -6.86 -26.26
N ASP A 47 27.50 -6.86 -25.96
CA ASP A 47 27.01 -7.11 -24.61
C ASP A 47 27.36 -8.53 -24.13
N PHE A 48 27.24 -9.54 -25.00
CA PHE A 48 27.66 -10.91 -24.70
C PHE A 48 29.18 -11.02 -24.52
N LYS A 49 29.99 -10.34 -25.36
CA LYS A 49 31.45 -10.27 -25.19
C LYS A 49 31.86 -9.56 -23.89
N ARG A 50 31.05 -8.63 -23.41
CA ARG A 50 31.22 -7.93 -22.11
C ARG A 50 30.77 -8.76 -20.90
N GLY A 51 30.32 -10.00 -21.11
CA GLY A 51 29.96 -10.93 -20.04
C GLY A 51 28.48 -10.94 -19.66
N ARG A 52 27.59 -10.25 -20.39
CA ARG A 52 26.14 -10.39 -20.19
C ARG A 52 25.72 -11.83 -20.50
N THR A 53 24.91 -12.44 -19.63
CA THR A 53 24.39 -13.81 -19.86
C THR A 53 22.89 -13.84 -20.15
N SER A 54 22.14 -12.83 -19.73
CA SER A 54 20.69 -12.74 -19.94
C SER A 54 20.32 -12.27 -21.35
N VAL A 55 19.33 -12.94 -21.95
CA VAL A 55 18.69 -12.56 -23.22
C VAL A 55 17.49 -11.63 -23.02
N GLU A 56 17.05 -11.45 -21.77
CA GLU A 56 15.93 -10.58 -21.45
C GLU A 56 16.36 -9.11 -21.43
N ASP A 57 15.39 -8.22 -21.63
CA ASP A 57 15.61 -6.78 -21.41
C ASP A 57 15.90 -6.55 -19.92
N GLU A 58 16.86 -5.67 -19.63
CA GLU A 58 17.01 -5.16 -18.27
C GLU A 58 15.79 -4.32 -17.88
N PRO A 59 15.49 -4.20 -16.57
CA PRO A 59 14.45 -3.30 -16.10
C PRO A 59 14.73 -1.89 -16.65
N ARG A 60 13.80 -1.38 -17.47
CA ARG A 60 13.94 -0.06 -18.08
C ARG A 60 13.80 0.99 -17.00
N SER A 61 14.76 1.91 -16.91
CA SER A 61 14.61 3.14 -16.14
C SER A 61 13.52 4.00 -16.80
N GLY A 62 12.28 3.88 -16.32
CA GLY A 62 11.18 4.75 -16.70
C GLY A 62 11.15 6.03 -15.85
N ARG A 63 10.27 6.97 -16.22
CA ARG A 63 9.85 8.04 -15.29
C ARG A 63 9.38 7.38 -13.99
N PRO A 64 9.81 7.83 -12.79
CA PRO A 64 9.32 7.25 -11.55
C PRO A 64 7.80 7.30 -11.55
N LYS A 65 7.18 6.12 -11.50
CA LYS A 65 5.72 5.93 -11.52
C LYS A 65 5.12 6.24 -10.14
N SER A 66 5.61 7.22 -9.41
CA SER A 66 4.95 7.59 -8.17
C SER A 66 5.47 8.89 -7.58
N ALA A 67 4.57 9.85 -7.34
CA ALA A 67 4.74 10.83 -6.26
C ALA A 67 4.54 10.16 -4.87
N THR A 68 4.74 8.85 -4.78
CA THR A 68 4.73 8.04 -3.55
C THR A 68 6.13 7.52 -3.42
N THR A 69 6.98 8.31 -2.80
CA THR A 69 8.26 7.82 -2.31
C THR A 69 8.04 7.31 -0.87
N PRO A 70 8.91 6.43 -0.35
CA PRO A 70 8.81 5.94 1.02
C PRO A 70 8.70 7.08 2.05
N GLU A 71 9.41 8.19 1.81
CA GLU A 71 9.41 9.36 2.69
C GLU A 71 8.02 10.03 2.72
N ILE A 72 7.33 10.12 1.58
CA ILE A 72 5.97 10.68 1.53
C ILE A 72 4.97 9.74 2.24
N ILE A 73 5.14 8.42 2.11
CA ILE A 73 4.29 7.46 2.84
C ILE A 73 4.47 7.64 4.34
N GLU A 74 5.71 7.74 4.82
CA GLU A 74 6.02 7.95 6.23
C GLU A 74 5.44 9.27 6.75
N GLN A 75 5.56 10.36 5.97
CA GLN A 75 4.95 11.65 6.33
C GLN A 75 3.42 11.57 6.44
N VAL A 76 2.74 10.92 5.49
CA VAL A 76 1.28 10.70 5.57
C VAL A 76 0.93 9.90 6.82
N TYR A 77 1.69 8.84 7.11
CA TYR A 77 1.48 8.00 8.28
C TYR A 77 1.61 8.81 9.58
N ASP A 78 2.66 9.61 9.73
CA ASP A 78 2.90 10.44 10.91
C ASP A 78 1.80 11.47 11.15
N ILE A 79 1.29 12.08 10.08
CA ILE A 79 0.19 13.06 10.17
C ILE A 79 -1.08 12.37 10.68
N VAL A 80 -1.44 11.22 10.10
CA VAL A 80 -2.65 10.47 10.48
C VAL A 80 -2.53 9.90 11.89
N CYS A 81 -1.35 9.47 12.32
CA CYS A 81 -1.12 8.99 13.69
C CYS A 81 -1.27 10.11 14.73
N LYS A 82 -0.91 11.35 14.38
CA LYS A 82 -1.10 12.51 15.27
C LYS A 82 -2.56 12.92 15.36
N ASP A 83 -3.24 13.00 14.22
CA ASP A 83 -4.67 13.32 14.18
C ASP A 83 -5.41 12.49 13.11
N PRO A 84 -6.11 11.43 13.51
CA PRO A 84 -6.85 10.57 12.59
C PRO A 84 -8.17 11.20 12.09
N SER A 85 -8.52 12.39 12.58
CA SER A 85 -9.74 13.11 12.17
C SER A 85 -9.55 14.00 10.94
N LEU A 86 -8.30 14.20 10.51
CA LEU A 86 -7.96 15.02 9.36
C LEU A 86 -8.61 14.53 8.07
N THR A 87 -9.00 15.49 7.24
CA THR A 87 -9.49 15.23 5.89
C THR A 87 -8.32 14.97 4.94
N LYS A 88 -8.58 14.20 3.88
CA LYS A 88 -7.57 13.96 2.83
C LYS A 88 -7.02 15.25 2.20
N ARG A 89 -7.82 16.33 2.17
CA ARG A 89 -7.43 17.67 1.67
C ARG A 89 -6.42 18.34 2.57
N GLU A 90 -6.66 18.34 3.88
CA GLU A 90 -5.72 18.92 4.84
C GLU A 90 -4.37 18.19 4.80
N ILE A 91 -4.39 16.86 4.65
CA ILE A 91 -3.17 16.06 4.48
C ILE A 91 -2.48 16.40 3.16
N ALA A 92 -3.23 16.51 2.06
CA ALA A 92 -2.72 16.85 0.74
C ALA A 92 -2.05 18.24 0.73
N ASP A 93 -2.71 19.24 1.30
CA ASP A 93 -2.22 20.62 1.42
C ASP A 93 -0.97 20.71 2.31
N THR A 94 -0.89 19.89 3.36
CA THR A 94 0.27 19.86 4.27
C THR A 94 1.53 19.33 3.59
N ILE A 95 1.40 18.30 2.74
CA ILE A 95 2.53 17.63 2.08
C ILE A 95 2.80 18.22 0.68
N GLY A 96 1.83 18.88 0.06
CA GLY A 96 1.92 19.39 -1.31
C GLY A 96 1.71 18.31 -2.37
N ILE A 97 0.84 17.33 -2.10
CA ILE A 97 0.47 16.26 -3.04
C ILE A 97 -1.02 16.34 -3.39
N SER A 98 -1.50 15.57 -4.38
CA SER A 98 -2.92 15.59 -4.74
C SER A 98 -3.78 14.77 -3.77
N ASP A 99 -5.06 15.14 -3.63
CA ASP A 99 -6.07 14.42 -2.83
C ASP A 99 -6.17 12.93 -3.20
N GLU A 100 -6.11 12.62 -4.51
CA GLU A 100 -6.17 11.24 -4.99
C GLU A 100 -4.94 10.46 -4.54
N ARG A 101 -3.80 11.14 -4.45
CA ARG A 101 -2.55 10.51 -4.03
C ARG A 101 -2.55 10.18 -2.55
N VAL A 102 -3.03 11.09 -1.72
CA VAL A 102 -3.26 10.82 -0.29
C VAL A 102 -4.18 9.62 -0.14
N LEU A 103 -5.29 9.59 -0.88
CA LEU A 103 -6.25 8.49 -0.80
C LEU A 103 -5.63 7.13 -1.19
N HIS A 104 -4.82 7.12 -2.26
CA HIS A 104 -4.08 5.94 -2.69
C HIS A 104 -3.09 5.48 -1.62
N ILE A 105 -2.32 6.38 -1.01
CA ILE A 105 -1.39 6.04 0.07
C ILE A 105 -2.14 5.46 1.28
N LEU A 106 -3.23 6.09 1.70
CA LEU A 106 -4.01 5.63 2.85
C LEU A 106 -4.58 4.21 2.63
N HIS A 107 -5.09 3.89 1.45
CA HIS A 107 -5.75 2.61 1.19
C HIS A 107 -4.83 1.52 0.65
N GLU A 108 -3.97 1.82 -0.31
CA GLU A 108 -3.16 0.83 -1.02
C GLU A 108 -1.81 0.59 -0.33
N GLU A 109 -1.18 1.64 0.23
CA GLU A 109 0.14 1.53 0.86
C GLU A 109 0.04 1.27 2.37
N LEU A 110 -0.82 2.03 3.07
CA LEU A 110 -0.99 1.94 4.53
C LEU A 110 -2.14 1.03 4.96
N HIS A 111 -2.98 0.56 4.02
CA HIS A 111 -4.12 -0.32 4.27
C HIS A 111 -5.11 0.19 5.35
N MET A 112 -5.23 1.51 5.47
CA MET A 112 -6.12 2.16 6.42
C MET A 112 -7.56 2.24 5.89
N LYS A 113 -8.52 2.27 6.81
CA LYS A 113 -9.94 2.44 6.53
C LYS A 113 -10.51 3.56 7.38
N LYS A 114 -11.29 4.43 6.75
CA LYS A 114 -12.03 5.46 7.48
C LYS A 114 -13.11 4.81 8.33
N LEU A 115 -13.07 5.08 9.63
CA LEU A 115 -14.11 4.71 10.58
C LEU A 115 -14.86 5.96 11.02
N LEU A 116 -16.15 5.80 11.30
CA LEU A 116 -16.94 6.87 11.90
C LEU A 116 -16.60 6.98 13.39
N GLY A 117 -16.50 8.23 13.88
CA GLY A 117 -16.33 8.49 15.30
C GLY A 117 -17.48 7.90 16.12
N LYS A 118 -17.16 7.35 17.29
CA LYS A 118 -18.18 6.91 18.25
C LYS A 118 -18.66 8.12 19.05
N LEU A 119 -19.98 8.27 19.16
CA LEU A 119 -20.56 9.28 20.05
C LEU A 119 -20.22 8.92 21.50
N VAL A 120 -19.54 9.84 22.19
CA VAL A 120 -19.25 9.73 23.61
C VAL A 120 -20.27 10.62 24.33
N PRO A 121 -21.09 10.10 25.27
CA PRO A 121 -22.15 10.87 25.90
C PRO A 121 -21.66 12.18 26.51
N HIS A 122 -20.54 12.14 27.25
CA HIS A 122 -20.01 13.28 28.00
C HIS A 122 -18.49 13.37 27.94
N SER A 123 -17.97 14.60 27.93
CA SER A 123 -16.55 14.90 28.10
C SER A 123 -16.18 14.87 29.59
N LEU A 124 -15.57 13.77 30.04
CA LEU A 124 -15.23 13.58 31.45
C LEU A 124 -13.94 14.30 31.85
N THR A 125 -13.95 14.91 33.04
CA THR A 125 -12.74 15.45 33.68
C THR A 125 -11.79 14.32 34.12
N ILE A 126 -10.52 14.66 34.34
CA ILE A 126 -9.51 13.69 34.81
C ILE A 126 -9.96 13.04 36.12
N GLN A 127 -10.50 13.82 37.06
CA GLN A 127 -10.99 13.30 38.34
C GLN A 127 -12.17 12.34 38.16
N GLN A 128 -13.13 12.66 37.29
CA GLN A 128 -14.26 11.78 36.99
C GLN A 128 -13.79 10.44 36.39
N LYS A 129 -12.79 10.47 35.50
CA LYS A 129 -12.18 9.25 34.93
C LYS A 129 -11.53 8.38 36.01
N LEU A 130 -10.78 8.99 36.93
CA LEU A 130 -10.14 8.27 38.05
C LEU A 130 -11.18 7.64 38.98
N ASN A 131 -12.18 8.41 39.39
CA ASN A 131 -13.25 7.92 40.27
C ASN A 131 -13.99 6.73 39.63
N ARG A 132 -14.37 6.85 38.33
CA ARG A 132 -15.02 5.75 37.59
C ARG A 132 -14.13 4.51 37.53
N LYS A 133 -12.84 4.66 37.21
CA LYS A 133 -11.88 3.54 37.19
C LYS A 133 -11.81 2.83 38.55
N GLN A 134 -11.69 3.57 39.64
CA GLN A 134 -11.63 3.02 40.98
C GLN A 134 -12.91 2.25 41.36
N ILE A 135 -14.09 2.82 41.09
CA ILE A 135 -15.37 2.16 41.35
C ILE A 135 -15.48 0.87 40.53
N SER A 136 -15.12 0.91 39.24
CA SER A 136 -15.12 -0.27 38.39
C SER A 136 -14.19 -1.37 38.89
N HIS A 137 -12.98 -1.03 39.37
CA HIS A 137 -12.07 -2.02 39.97
C HIS A 137 -12.67 -2.67 41.23
N ARG A 138 -13.22 -1.87 42.15
CA ARG A 138 -13.87 -2.40 43.36
C ARG A 138 -15.05 -3.31 43.03
N ASN A 139 -15.86 -2.94 42.04
CA ASN A 139 -16.98 -3.75 41.59
C ASN A 139 -16.50 -5.06 40.94
N LEU A 140 -15.42 -5.00 40.15
CA LEU A 140 -14.83 -6.19 39.53
C LEU A 140 -14.25 -7.16 40.58
N GLU A 141 -13.59 -6.66 41.63
CA GLU A 141 -13.10 -7.48 42.73
C GLU A 141 -14.24 -8.21 43.45
N ARG A 142 -15.30 -7.48 43.80
CA ARG A 142 -16.51 -8.06 44.42
C ARG A 142 -17.17 -9.10 43.53
N PHE A 143 -17.27 -8.80 42.24
CA PHE A 143 -17.80 -9.74 41.24
C PHE A 143 -16.96 -11.03 41.14
N LYS A 144 -15.63 -10.91 41.20
CA LYS A 144 -14.71 -12.06 41.16
C LYS A 144 -14.79 -12.92 42.44
N GLN A 145 -14.98 -12.29 43.60
CA GLN A 145 -15.08 -13.00 44.88
C GLN A 145 -16.35 -13.87 44.97
N ASN A 146 -17.50 -13.33 44.58
CA ASN A 146 -18.75 -14.09 44.58
C ASN A 146 -19.70 -13.58 43.50
N LYS A 147 -19.59 -14.18 42.30
CA LYS A 147 -20.35 -13.78 41.12
C LYS A 147 -21.85 -13.95 41.30
N THR A 148 -22.29 -15.07 41.88
CA THR A 148 -23.72 -15.40 42.00
C THR A 148 -24.42 -14.46 42.98
N ASP A 149 -23.81 -14.20 44.14
CA ASP A 149 -24.37 -13.26 45.13
C ASP A 149 -24.33 -11.81 44.64
N PHE A 150 -23.23 -11.40 43.99
CA PHE A 150 -23.08 -10.05 43.46
C PHE A 150 -24.20 -9.68 42.48
N VAL A 151 -24.51 -10.56 41.52
CA VAL A 151 -25.57 -10.31 40.54
C VAL A 151 -26.95 -10.42 41.19
N ARG A 152 -27.17 -11.39 42.10
CA ARG A 152 -28.48 -11.59 42.75
C ARG A 152 -28.93 -10.38 43.57
N ARG A 153 -28.00 -9.63 44.15
CA ARG A 153 -28.30 -8.43 44.96
C ARG A 153 -28.37 -7.14 44.15
N PHE A 154 -28.04 -7.17 42.86
CA PHE A 154 -27.94 -5.98 42.03
C PHE A 154 -29.32 -5.64 41.43
N ILE A 155 -29.92 -4.55 41.87
CA ILE A 155 -31.17 -4.01 41.33
C ILE A 155 -30.85 -2.65 40.72
N THR A 156 -31.19 -2.44 39.45
CA THR A 156 -30.98 -1.18 38.73
C THR A 156 -32.30 -0.61 38.26
N MET A 157 -32.39 0.72 38.23
CA MET A 157 -33.53 1.45 37.68
C MET A 157 -33.01 2.67 36.92
N ASP A 158 -33.62 2.97 35.77
CA ASP A 158 -33.34 4.14 34.95
C ASP A 158 -34.64 4.59 34.26
N GLU A 159 -34.72 5.86 33.90
CA GLU A 159 -35.91 6.45 33.27
C GLU A 159 -35.61 6.81 31.82
N THR A 160 -36.46 6.39 30.89
CA THR A 160 -36.31 6.69 29.45
C THR A 160 -37.54 7.44 28.94
N TRP A 161 -37.31 8.55 28.24
CA TRP A 161 -38.37 9.27 27.54
C TRP A 161 -38.89 8.49 26.34
N ILE A 162 -40.21 8.29 26.27
CA ILE A 162 -40.88 7.70 25.11
C ILE A 162 -41.72 8.79 24.45
N TYR A 163 -41.29 9.23 23.27
CA TYR A 163 -41.99 10.27 22.51
C TYR A 163 -43.10 9.65 21.65
N ARG A 164 -44.31 10.23 21.72
CA ARG A 164 -45.42 9.90 20.81
C ARG A 164 -45.45 10.92 19.67
N LEU A 165 -45.29 10.43 18.43
CA LEU A 165 -45.53 11.26 17.25
C LEU A 165 -47.04 11.38 17.06
N VAL A 166 -47.55 12.61 17.13
CA VAL A 166 -48.94 12.92 16.77
C VAL A 166 -48.90 13.61 15.42
N GLU A 167 -49.34 12.90 14.38
CA GLU A 167 -49.61 13.52 13.09
C GLU A 167 -50.77 14.49 13.28
N LYS A 168 -50.51 15.78 13.01
CA LYS A 168 -51.55 16.79 12.97
C LYS A 168 -52.26 16.65 11.62
N PHE A 169 -53.51 16.21 11.63
CA PHE A 169 -54.44 16.31 10.50
C PHE A 169 -54.92 17.75 10.34
#